data_AF-D3BPK3-F1
#
_entry.id   AF-D3BPK3-F1
#
_cell.length_a   1.000
_cell.length_b   1.000
_cell.length_c   1.000
_cell.angle_alpha   90.00
_cell.angle_beta   90.00
_cell.angle_gamma   90.00
#
_symmetry.space_group_name_H-M   'P 1'
#
loop_
_entity.id
_entity.type
_entity.pdbx_description
1 polymer ?
#
loop_
_entity_poly.entity_id
_entity_poly.type
_entity_poly.pdbx_seq_one_letter_code
_entity_poly.pdbx_strand_id
1 'polypeptide(L)'
;MCVYNSIVDAATGVPLRGVVLKKPEEMDYERDEVKVVMFTGNGWSSMGKDLETPNYNGETKVKDKCPVKCTFLDDKQSHTFVDVVIFEAQPLGSWGYDYLSKPPKFPMKEPGQAYAAFSFEHSIYFPIQTEPEYLKYIDMNMTLFEDANIPITSTCSWGVMTNGSIDNFRDAPVKPFKKKQKHCVFFASNCFGGGAIYRTEYIKDLQKYIPVDAYGSCLHNKDLEKEDKDGNIFDNLGKSMNIKSRITGGYLFGLAFENNNITNYVTEKVYTVMLSGAVPIYMGAPNIDSYVPRKSIIKTDDFESPEALANYLKYLAKNESAYNEYFEWKKEPYPQSVIDNYKNCVFYSADCRLCQTVHAFREMKKKQLGDGFRVNYGEPDNVKHEKRVVSFTEKSCVIAKPTPETESKFTNNIDGVSMGAWIFVTKKVDDMNHVGFTFGNNVLKLFVNGLLDVEMDLQHQLDIHHKLLMRIGCRGTFNGMMDDISIWARELTTSEISKTMFEKMSGNEEKLLMYFTFNSGEVQDYSENKVMIINTETTIVDHDYQELRLDCCSKKGR
;
A
#
# COMPACT_ATOMS: atom_id res chain seq x y z
N MET A 1 11.30 13.62 24.06
CA MET A 1 11.26 15.03 24.53
C MET A 1 10.41 15.23 25.78
N CYS A 2 9.29 14.52 25.93
CA CYS A 2 8.38 14.68 27.06
C CYS A 2 8.80 13.82 28.30
N VAL A 3 9.11 12.53 28.10
CA VAL A 3 9.76 11.66 29.11
C VAL A 3 11.14 12.19 29.54
N TYR A 4 11.78 12.96 28.65
CA TYR A 4 13.05 13.65 28.89
C TYR A 4 12.91 14.70 30.02
N ASN A 5 11.82 15.46 30.08
CA ASN A 5 11.66 16.53 31.08
C ASN A 5 11.25 16.04 32.48
N SER A 6 10.65 14.85 32.62
CA SER A 6 10.29 14.33 33.95
C SER A 6 11.50 13.84 34.76
N ILE A 7 12.55 13.40 34.07
CA ILE A 7 13.73 12.75 34.67
C ILE A 7 14.98 13.64 34.56
N VAL A 8 15.11 14.46 33.50
CA VAL A 8 16.28 15.33 33.29
C VAL A 8 16.18 16.69 33.99
N ASP A 9 14.99 17.18 34.38
CA ASP A 9 14.87 18.41 35.21
C ASP A 9 15.49 18.24 36.62
N ALA A 10 15.87 17.02 37.00
CA ALA A 10 16.62 16.76 38.22
C ALA A 10 18.15 16.79 38.03
N ALA A 11 18.70 16.84 36.80
CA ALA A 11 20.10 16.44 36.59
C ALA A 11 21.04 17.48 35.92
N THR A 12 21.01 17.77 34.61
CA THR A 12 22.33 18.11 33.99
C THR A 12 22.38 18.97 32.71
N GLY A 13 21.42 19.86 32.41
CA GLY A 13 21.37 20.59 31.13
C GLY A 13 22.73 21.07 30.53
N VAL A 14 23.17 20.46 29.41
CA VAL A 14 24.20 20.90 28.41
C VAL A 14 24.36 19.81 27.30
N PRO A 15 24.80 20.12 26.04
CA PRO A 15 24.71 19.24 24.86
C PRO A 15 25.98 18.45 24.49
N LEU A 16 25.82 17.37 23.70
CA LEU A 16 26.83 16.34 23.38
C LEU A 16 27.46 16.38 21.97
N ARG A 17 28.68 15.82 21.86
CA ARG A 17 29.32 15.32 20.63
C ARG A 17 30.15 14.04 20.90
N GLY A 18 29.97 13.01 20.06
CA GLY A 18 31.07 12.19 19.50
C GLY A 18 31.24 10.70 19.88
N VAL A 19 31.13 9.83 18.84
CA VAL A 19 31.95 8.62 18.50
C VAL A 19 31.47 7.18 18.83
N VAL A 20 31.21 6.43 17.74
CA VAL A 20 31.56 5.05 17.29
C VAL A 20 31.28 3.80 18.15
N LEU A 21 30.54 2.85 17.54
CA LEU A 21 30.15 1.53 18.05
C LEU A 21 31.00 0.37 17.54
N LYS A 22 31.17 -0.67 18.37
CA LYS A 22 31.56 -2.06 18.01
C LYS A 22 30.33 -2.98 18.10
N LYS A 23 30.30 -4.00 17.23
CA LYS A 23 29.24 -5.03 17.12
C LYS A 23 29.34 -6.11 18.20
N PRO A 24 28.21 -6.58 18.76
CA PRO A 24 28.03 -7.94 19.27
C PRO A 24 27.49 -8.87 18.17
N GLU A 25 27.69 -10.18 18.34
CA GLU A 25 27.38 -11.25 17.38
C GLU A 25 25.95 -11.81 17.54
N GLU A 26 25.30 -11.99 16.38
CA GLU A 26 24.25 -12.95 15.98
C GLU A 26 23.06 -13.23 16.91
N MET A 27 21.92 -12.57 16.63
CA MET A 27 20.59 -13.16 16.79
C MET A 27 19.98 -13.43 15.41
N ASP A 28 19.81 -14.70 15.08
CA ASP A 28 19.18 -15.17 13.84
C ASP A 28 17.65 -15.15 13.96
N TYR A 29 17.01 -14.21 13.25
CA TYR A 29 15.58 -14.20 12.98
C TYR A 29 15.35 -14.15 11.46
N GLU A 30 15.88 -15.09 10.66
CA GLU A 30 15.62 -15.10 9.22
C GLU A 30 14.31 -15.79 8.83
N ARG A 31 13.27 -14.98 8.56
CA ARG A 31 12.20 -15.37 7.63
C ARG A 31 12.61 -14.96 6.22
N ASP A 32 12.94 -15.90 5.35
CA ASP A 32 13.26 -15.63 3.94
C ASP A 32 12.01 -15.38 3.06
N GLU A 33 10.86 -15.12 3.69
CA GLU A 33 9.57 -14.95 3.02
C GLU A 33 9.01 -13.55 3.26
N VAL A 34 8.44 -12.95 2.21
CA VAL A 34 7.66 -11.71 2.27
C VAL A 34 6.18 -12.04 2.47
N LYS A 35 5.55 -11.45 3.47
CA LYS A 35 4.11 -11.54 3.73
C LYS A 35 3.42 -10.25 3.34
N VAL A 36 2.28 -10.39 2.67
CA VAL A 36 1.52 -9.29 2.07
C VAL A 36 0.07 -9.39 2.52
N VAL A 37 -0.57 -8.25 2.84
CA VAL A 37 -2.02 -8.18 3.00
C VAL A 37 -2.60 -7.04 2.17
N MET A 38 -3.77 -7.25 1.55
CA MET A 38 -4.58 -6.17 1.00
C MET A 38 -5.58 -5.66 2.03
N PHE A 39 -5.31 -4.50 2.60
CA PHE A 39 -6.12 -3.94 3.68
C PHE A 39 -7.50 -3.47 3.24
N THR A 40 -7.64 -3.16 1.96
CA THR A 40 -8.89 -2.70 1.35
C THR A 40 -9.79 -3.83 0.88
N GLY A 41 -9.48 -5.09 1.25
CA GLY A 41 -10.17 -6.29 0.78
C GLY A 41 -9.61 -6.78 -0.55
N ASN A 42 -10.08 -7.93 -1.04
CA ASN A 42 -9.58 -8.52 -2.29
C ASN A 42 -9.92 -7.62 -3.49
N GLY A 43 -8.90 -7.10 -4.14
CA GLY A 43 -9.02 -6.32 -5.37
C GLY A 43 -9.08 -7.23 -6.60
N TRP A 44 -9.30 -6.62 -7.75
CA TRP A 44 -9.54 -7.37 -8.99
C TRP A 44 -8.28 -7.94 -9.64
N SER A 45 -7.11 -7.56 -9.14
CA SER A 45 -5.79 -7.88 -9.72
C SER A 45 -5.36 -9.34 -9.56
N SER A 46 -6.09 -10.15 -8.76
CA SER A 46 -5.71 -11.53 -8.42
C SER A 46 -4.25 -11.63 -7.92
N MET A 47 -3.77 -10.60 -7.20
CA MET A 47 -2.42 -10.58 -6.65
C MET A 47 -2.15 -11.81 -5.77
N GLY A 48 -1.00 -12.44 -5.97
CA GLY A 48 -0.62 -13.64 -5.22
C GLY A 48 -1.33 -14.92 -5.64
N LYS A 49 -2.21 -14.88 -6.65
CA LYS A 49 -2.95 -16.04 -7.16
C LYS A 49 -2.68 -16.22 -8.66
N ASP A 50 -2.68 -17.47 -9.11
CA ASP A 50 -2.73 -17.76 -10.53
C ASP A 50 -4.05 -17.25 -11.13
N LEU A 51 -4.03 -16.94 -12.43
CA LEU A 51 -5.24 -16.51 -13.12
C LEU A 51 -6.03 -17.75 -13.53
N GLU A 52 -7.26 -17.88 -13.03
CA GLU A 52 -8.20 -18.96 -13.38
C GLU A 52 -9.48 -18.40 -14.00
N THR A 53 -10.14 -19.15 -14.89
CA THR A 53 -11.39 -18.72 -15.52
C THR A 53 -12.60 -19.04 -14.61
N PRO A 54 -13.51 -18.10 -14.34
CA PRO A 54 -13.57 -16.74 -14.88
C PRO A 54 -12.72 -15.72 -14.10
N ASN A 55 -11.76 -15.07 -14.78
CA ASN A 55 -11.09 -13.86 -14.27
C ASN A 55 -11.35 -12.65 -15.15
N TYR A 56 -10.83 -11.51 -14.70
CA TYR A 56 -10.99 -10.20 -15.33
C TYR A 56 -10.46 -10.15 -16.77
N ASN A 57 -9.37 -10.87 -17.07
CA ASN A 57 -8.83 -10.98 -18.43
C ASN A 57 -9.55 -12.04 -19.27
N GLY A 58 -10.31 -12.96 -18.66
CA GLY A 58 -10.87 -14.13 -19.35
C GLY A 58 -9.86 -15.24 -19.65
N GLU A 59 -8.78 -15.32 -18.88
CA GLU A 59 -7.63 -16.18 -19.16
C GLU A 59 -7.49 -17.35 -18.17
N THR A 60 -6.56 -18.28 -18.43
CA THR A 60 -5.99 -19.18 -17.43
C THR A 60 -4.47 -19.15 -17.56
N LYS A 61 -3.79 -18.56 -16.59
CA LYS A 61 -2.34 -18.35 -16.63
C LYS A 61 -1.72 -18.70 -15.29
N VAL A 62 -0.78 -19.64 -15.33
CA VAL A 62 0.16 -19.89 -14.24
C VAL A 62 1.23 -18.81 -14.28
N LYS A 63 1.40 -18.08 -13.18
CA LYS A 63 2.41 -17.03 -13.08
C LYS A 63 3.80 -17.65 -12.95
N ASP A 64 4.81 -16.96 -13.47
CA ASP A 64 6.19 -17.39 -13.28
C ASP A 64 6.53 -17.41 -11.79
N LYS A 65 7.32 -18.41 -11.38
CA LYS A 65 7.74 -18.52 -9.98
C LYS A 65 8.58 -17.30 -9.60
N CYS A 66 8.12 -16.55 -8.60
CA CYS A 66 8.88 -15.42 -8.08
C CYS A 66 10.18 -15.90 -7.41
N PRO A 67 11.33 -15.23 -7.64
CA PRO A 67 12.59 -15.59 -6.98
C PRO A 67 12.57 -15.30 -5.47
N VAL A 68 11.67 -14.43 -5.01
CA VAL A 68 11.42 -14.18 -3.59
C VAL A 68 10.20 -15.01 -3.17
N LYS A 69 10.33 -15.75 -2.07
CA LYS A 69 9.19 -16.46 -1.48
C LYS A 69 8.19 -15.43 -0.95
N CYS A 70 6.96 -15.48 -1.41
CA CYS A 70 5.95 -14.48 -1.07
C CYS A 70 4.60 -15.11 -0.78
N THR A 71 3.95 -14.67 0.29
CA THR A 71 2.63 -15.15 0.71
C THR A 71 1.66 -13.98 0.84
N PHE A 72 0.54 -14.06 0.12
CA PHE A 72 -0.55 -13.11 0.18
C PHE A 72 -1.65 -13.63 1.11
N LEU A 73 -2.02 -12.84 2.09
CA LEU A 73 -3.04 -13.15 3.07
C LEU A 73 -4.35 -12.43 2.71
N ASP A 74 -5.45 -13.17 2.69
CA ASP A 74 -6.79 -12.65 2.37
C ASP A 74 -7.48 -12.02 3.59
N ASP A 75 -6.95 -12.22 4.80
CA ASP A 75 -7.54 -11.70 6.04
C ASP A 75 -6.90 -10.35 6.44
N LYS A 76 -7.70 -9.29 6.35
CA LYS A 76 -7.33 -7.94 6.78
C LYS A 76 -6.83 -7.88 8.24
N GLN A 77 -7.27 -8.78 9.13
CA GLN A 77 -6.77 -8.82 10.51
C GLN A 77 -5.30 -9.25 10.60
N SER A 78 -4.75 -9.81 9.53
CA SER A 78 -3.34 -10.19 9.45
C SER A 78 -2.38 -9.02 9.27
N HIS A 79 -2.90 -7.79 9.09
CA HIS A 79 -2.08 -6.60 8.87
C HIS A 79 -1.05 -6.34 9.97
N THR A 80 -1.22 -6.84 11.19
CA THR A 80 -0.24 -6.67 12.26
C THR A 80 0.99 -7.55 12.09
N PHE A 81 0.97 -8.60 11.25
CA PHE A 81 2.08 -9.56 11.15
C PHE A 81 2.71 -9.74 9.75
N VAL A 82 2.43 -8.81 8.83
CA VAL A 82 2.92 -8.81 7.45
C VAL A 82 4.04 -7.80 7.21
N ASP A 83 4.89 -8.05 6.21
CA ASP A 83 5.95 -7.13 5.79
C ASP A 83 5.39 -5.90 5.07
N VAL A 84 4.29 -6.07 4.33
CA VAL A 84 3.64 -4.96 3.63
C VAL A 84 2.12 -5.00 3.73
N VAL A 85 1.54 -3.82 3.96
CA VAL A 85 0.10 -3.57 3.90
C VAL A 85 -0.20 -2.74 2.67
N ILE A 86 -1.02 -3.29 1.77
CA ILE A 86 -1.41 -2.63 0.52
C ILE A 86 -2.75 -1.91 0.70
N PHE A 87 -2.82 -0.69 0.18
CA PHE A 87 -4.02 0.14 0.14
C PHE A 87 -4.42 0.46 -1.29
N GLU A 88 -5.54 -0.10 -1.76
CA GLU A 88 -6.08 0.20 -3.08
C GLU A 88 -6.85 1.52 -3.06
N ALA A 89 -6.53 2.44 -3.97
CA ALA A 89 -7.09 3.79 -3.99
C ALA A 89 -8.61 3.82 -4.19
N GLN A 90 -9.19 2.90 -4.97
CA GLN A 90 -10.64 2.86 -5.21
C GLN A 90 -11.46 2.63 -3.93
N PRO A 91 -11.27 1.51 -3.20
CA PRO A 91 -11.98 1.25 -1.95
C PRO A 91 -11.54 2.16 -0.80
N LEU A 92 -10.29 2.65 -0.80
CA LEU A 92 -9.81 3.55 0.26
C LEU A 92 -10.38 4.97 0.10
N GLY A 93 -10.32 5.52 -1.11
CA GLY A 93 -10.68 6.91 -1.38
C GLY A 93 -12.16 7.14 -1.67
N SER A 94 -12.92 6.08 -2.00
CA SER A 94 -14.19 6.19 -2.71
C SER A 94 -14.01 7.00 -4.01
N TRP A 95 -15.10 7.42 -4.65
CA TRP A 95 -15.04 8.23 -5.87
C TRP A 95 -14.68 9.69 -5.57
N GLY A 96 -13.74 10.25 -6.34
CA GLY A 96 -13.35 11.65 -6.24
C GLY A 96 -12.81 12.04 -4.86
N TYR A 97 -13.35 13.11 -4.28
CA TYR A 97 -12.88 13.67 -3.00
C TYR A 97 -13.74 13.23 -1.80
N ASP A 98 -14.50 12.15 -1.93
CA ASP A 98 -15.36 11.63 -0.86
C ASP A 98 -14.59 11.37 0.43
N TYR A 99 -13.34 10.89 0.32
CA TYR A 99 -12.42 10.66 1.43
C TYR A 99 -12.15 11.90 2.30
N LEU A 100 -12.34 13.12 1.79
CA LEU A 100 -12.22 14.34 2.61
C LEU A 100 -13.39 14.50 3.59
N SER A 101 -14.57 14.02 3.21
CA SER A 101 -15.78 14.07 4.06
C SER A 101 -15.90 12.86 4.98
N LYS A 102 -15.28 11.75 4.59
CA LYS A 102 -15.26 10.48 5.32
C LYS A 102 -13.83 9.91 5.24
N PRO A 103 -12.90 10.43 6.06
CA PRO A 103 -11.53 9.94 6.06
C PRO A 103 -11.48 8.42 6.26
N PRO A 104 -10.75 7.69 5.42
CA PRO A 104 -10.65 6.26 5.56
C PRO A 104 -9.90 5.90 6.84
N LYS A 105 -10.29 4.78 7.45
CA LYS A 105 -9.55 4.22 8.58
C LYS A 105 -8.27 3.59 8.07
N PHE A 106 -7.16 3.93 8.71
CA PHE A 106 -5.84 3.39 8.43
C PHE A 106 -5.41 2.50 9.59
N PRO A 107 -4.83 1.31 9.33
CA PRO A 107 -4.27 0.50 10.40
C PRO A 107 -3.08 1.23 11.01
N MET A 108 -2.72 0.83 12.21
CA MET A 108 -1.43 1.21 12.77
C MET A 108 -0.30 0.49 12.04
N LYS A 109 0.81 1.19 11.83
CA LYS A 109 1.99 0.66 11.16
C LYS A 109 2.94 0.06 12.18
N GLU A 110 3.31 -1.20 11.97
CA GLU A 110 4.29 -1.87 12.81
C GLU A 110 5.72 -1.39 12.48
N PRO A 111 6.65 -1.31 13.44
CA PRO A 111 8.03 -0.97 13.14
C PRO A 111 8.66 -1.93 12.14
N GLY A 112 9.19 -1.38 11.04
CA GLY A 112 9.79 -2.13 9.94
C GLY A 112 8.79 -2.57 8.85
N GLN A 113 7.48 -2.53 9.12
CA GLN A 113 6.44 -2.80 8.13
C GLN A 113 6.36 -1.68 7.10
N ALA A 114 6.12 -2.05 5.84
CA ALA A 114 5.92 -1.11 4.75
C ALA A 114 4.43 -0.92 4.44
N TYR A 115 4.07 0.30 4.07
CA TYR A 115 2.78 0.64 3.48
C TYR A 115 2.93 0.91 2.00
N ALA A 116 2.11 0.23 1.20
CA ALA A 116 2.10 0.33 -0.25
C ALA A 116 0.79 0.92 -0.77
N ALA A 117 0.86 2.04 -1.47
CA ALA A 117 -0.30 2.54 -2.22
C ALA A 117 -0.43 1.78 -3.53
N PHE A 118 -1.62 1.28 -3.85
CA PHE A 118 -1.92 0.57 -5.09
C PHE A 118 -3.04 1.26 -5.85
N SER A 119 -2.86 1.46 -7.16
CA SER A 119 -3.97 1.84 -8.04
C SER A 119 -3.65 1.56 -9.49
N PHE A 120 -4.61 0.97 -10.20
CA PHE A 120 -4.59 0.80 -11.65
C PHE A 120 -5.59 1.75 -12.34
N GLU A 121 -6.05 2.78 -11.64
CA GLU A 121 -6.90 3.85 -12.15
C GLU A 121 -6.20 5.20 -12.01
N HIS A 122 -6.63 6.20 -12.77
CA HIS A 122 -5.99 7.51 -12.75
C HIS A 122 -6.41 8.38 -11.54
N SER A 123 -5.52 9.28 -11.12
CA SER A 123 -5.74 10.17 -9.96
C SER A 123 -6.90 11.15 -10.12
N ILE A 124 -7.37 11.44 -11.35
CA ILE A 124 -8.59 12.27 -11.50
C ILE A 124 -9.84 11.56 -10.92
N TYR A 125 -9.91 10.22 -10.99
CA TYR A 125 -11.00 9.47 -10.38
C TYR A 125 -10.75 9.20 -8.90
N PHE A 126 -9.50 8.93 -8.54
CA PHE A 126 -9.10 8.64 -7.17
C PHE A 126 -7.98 9.57 -6.72
N PRO A 127 -8.29 10.86 -6.43
CA PRO A 127 -7.31 11.88 -6.02
C PRO A 127 -6.49 11.53 -4.78
N ILE A 128 -6.98 10.60 -3.94
CA ILE A 128 -6.23 10.11 -2.78
C ILE A 128 -4.83 9.61 -3.16
N GLN A 129 -4.64 9.10 -4.38
CA GLN A 129 -3.33 8.68 -4.91
C GLN A 129 -2.26 9.77 -4.88
N THR A 130 -2.67 11.04 -4.93
CA THR A 130 -1.79 12.20 -4.96
C THR A 130 -1.96 13.10 -3.74
N GLU A 131 -2.73 12.67 -2.75
CA GLU A 131 -3.01 13.47 -1.55
C GLU A 131 -1.79 13.47 -0.61
N PRO A 132 -1.14 14.64 -0.36
CA PRO A 132 0.08 14.69 0.44
C PRO A 132 -0.06 14.12 1.84
N GLU A 133 -1.18 14.36 2.52
CA GLU A 133 -1.38 13.83 3.88
C GLU A 133 -1.50 12.30 3.89
N TYR A 134 -2.06 11.70 2.85
CA TYR A 134 -2.05 10.25 2.68
C TYR A 134 -0.66 9.73 2.35
N LEU A 135 0.03 10.35 1.37
CA LEU A 135 1.33 9.89 0.90
C LEU A 135 2.44 9.98 1.96
N LYS A 136 2.31 10.81 3.00
CA LYS A 136 3.23 10.83 4.14
C LYS A 136 3.35 9.49 4.87
N TYR A 137 2.32 8.66 4.82
CA TYR A 137 2.30 7.35 5.48
C TYR A 137 2.73 6.20 4.56
N ILE A 138 2.87 6.46 3.26
CA ILE A 138 3.15 5.45 2.23
C ILE A 138 4.66 5.37 1.99
N ASP A 139 5.25 4.17 2.13
CA ASP A 139 6.67 3.94 1.86
C ASP A 139 6.94 3.61 0.39
N MET A 140 5.96 3.02 -0.28
CA MET A 140 6.08 2.63 -1.67
C MET A 140 4.76 2.75 -2.44
N ASN A 141 4.83 3.00 -3.74
CA ASN A 141 3.66 3.05 -4.60
C ASN A 141 3.76 2.05 -5.76
N MET A 142 2.61 1.47 -6.09
CA MET A 142 2.40 0.53 -7.18
C MET A 142 1.25 1.06 -8.04
N THR A 143 1.59 1.94 -8.99
CA THR A 143 0.60 2.73 -9.74
C THR A 143 0.99 2.89 -11.21
N LEU A 144 0.14 3.57 -11.98
CA LEU A 144 0.39 3.92 -13.39
C LEU A 144 1.41 5.07 -13.56
N PHE A 145 1.85 5.70 -12.46
CA PHE A 145 2.86 6.76 -12.52
C PHE A 145 4.23 6.19 -12.89
N GLU A 146 4.97 6.92 -13.73
CA GLU A 146 6.28 6.50 -14.22
C GLU A 146 7.34 6.50 -13.11
N ASP A 147 7.22 7.41 -12.14
CA ASP A 147 8.08 7.52 -10.96
C ASP A 147 7.65 6.60 -9.81
N ALA A 148 6.68 5.71 -10.04
CA ALA A 148 6.29 4.75 -9.04
C ALA A 148 7.43 3.77 -8.71
N ASN A 149 7.54 3.33 -7.45
CA ASN A 149 8.49 2.30 -7.05
C ASN A 149 8.24 1.00 -7.82
N ILE A 150 6.97 0.69 -8.07
CA ILE A 150 6.52 -0.49 -8.81
C ILE A 150 5.55 -0.02 -9.91
N PRO A 151 6.05 0.46 -11.06
CA PRO A 151 5.16 0.93 -12.13
C PRO A 151 4.35 -0.25 -12.68
N ILE A 152 3.06 -0.06 -12.85
CA ILE A 152 2.16 -1.08 -13.42
C ILE A 152 1.53 -0.58 -14.72
N THR A 153 1.06 -1.51 -15.53
CA THR A 153 0.29 -1.22 -16.74
C THR A 153 -0.95 -2.11 -16.81
N SER A 154 -1.85 -1.79 -17.73
CA SER A 154 -2.94 -2.67 -18.15
C SER A 154 -2.65 -3.31 -19.51
N THR A 155 -1.38 -3.41 -19.91
CA THR A 155 -0.92 -4.03 -21.17
C THR A 155 -0.96 -5.55 -21.06
N CYS A 156 -2.17 -6.11 -21.13
CA CYS A 156 -2.45 -7.52 -20.87
C CYS A 156 -3.23 -8.14 -22.04
N SER A 157 -3.32 -9.47 -22.08
CA SER A 157 -4.06 -10.21 -23.10
C SER A 157 -5.56 -10.31 -22.77
N TRP A 158 -6.24 -9.18 -22.87
CA TRP A 158 -7.67 -9.05 -22.55
C TRP A 158 -8.60 -9.86 -23.50
N GLY A 159 -9.11 -11.02 -23.07
CA GLY A 159 -10.20 -11.74 -23.73
C GLY A 159 -9.87 -13.14 -24.26
N VAL A 160 -9.93 -13.32 -25.58
CA VAL A 160 -10.17 -14.61 -26.30
C VAL A 160 -9.06 -15.65 -26.17
N MET A 161 -7.87 -15.24 -25.75
CA MET A 161 -6.70 -16.13 -25.71
C MET A 161 -6.38 -16.46 -24.27
N THR A 162 -6.32 -17.76 -23.94
CA THR A 162 -6.35 -18.18 -22.53
C THR A 162 -4.98 -18.19 -21.86
N ASN A 163 -3.86 -18.21 -22.59
CA ASN A 163 -2.55 -18.45 -21.98
C ASN A 163 -1.83 -17.19 -21.43
N GLY A 164 -2.37 -15.98 -21.68
CA GLY A 164 -1.73 -14.72 -21.35
C GLY A 164 -0.30 -14.52 -21.90
N SER A 165 -0.02 -15.05 -23.09
CA SER A 165 1.18 -14.77 -23.89
C SER A 165 1.05 -13.44 -24.65
N ILE A 166 2.14 -12.67 -24.76
CA ILE A 166 2.17 -11.47 -25.61
C ILE A 166 1.92 -11.79 -27.08
N ASP A 167 2.23 -13.02 -27.52
CA ASP A 167 1.98 -13.47 -28.89
C ASP A 167 0.49 -13.59 -29.21
N ASN A 168 -0.39 -13.56 -28.21
CA ASN A 168 -1.84 -13.51 -28.42
C ASN A 168 -2.26 -12.34 -29.32
N PHE A 169 -1.58 -11.19 -29.24
CA PHE A 169 -1.87 -10.07 -30.13
C PHE A 169 -1.51 -10.39 -31.59
N ARG A 170 -0.38 -11.06 -31.83
CA ARG A 170 0.06 -11.52 -33.15
C ARG A 170 -0.89 -12.60 -33.69
N ASP A 171 -1.21 -13.58 -32.86
CA ASP A 171 -1.95 -14.77 -33.22
C ASP A 171 -3.46 -14.55 -33.32
N ALA A 172 -3.96 -13.43 -32.75
CA ALA A 172 -5.36 -13.04 -32.85
C ALA A 172 -5.85 -13.06 -34.31
N PRO A 173 -6.90 -13.83 -34.62
CA PRO A 173 -7.33 -14.05 -36.00
C PRO A 173 -7.93 -12.78 -36.60
N VAL A 174 -7.50 -12.44 -37.82
CA VAL A 174 -8.06 -11.32 -38.58
C VAL A 174 -9.07 -11.89 -39.58
N LYS A 175 -10.36 -11.55 -39.41
CA LYS A 175 -11.38 -11.93 -40.39
C LYS A 175 -11.08 -11.27 -41.75
N PRO A 176 -11.31 -11.96 -42.89
CA PRO A 176 -11.12 -11.36 -44.22
C PRO A 176 -11.84 -10.03 -44.36
N PHE A 177 -11.21 -9.04 -45.01
CA PHE A 177 -11.75 -7.68 -45.19
C PHE A 177 -13.21 -7.67 -45.68
N LYS A 178 -13.52 -8.52 -46.67
CA LYS A 178 -14.87 -8.64 -47.26
C LYS A 178 -15.94 -9.19 -46.31
N LYS A 179 -15.54 -9.81 -45.19
CA LYS A 179 -16.45 -10.34 -44.16
C LYS A 179 -16.68 -9.37 -43.00
N LYS A 180 -16.05 -8.18 -43.03
CA LYS A 180 -16.16 -7.17 -41.97
C LYS A 180 -17.18 -6.08 -42.35
N GLN A 181 -17.90 -5.58 -41.36
CA GLN A 181 -18.68 -4.36 -41.45
C GLN A 181 -17.73 -3.18 -41.64
N LYS A 182 -18.04 -2.30 -42.60
CA LYS A 182 -17.12 -1.26 -43.09
C LYS A 182 -16.90 -0.08 -42.13
N HIS A 183 -17.60 -0.05 -41.00
CA HIS A 183 -17.69 1.11 -40.11
C HIS A 183 -17.18 0.77 -38.71
N CYS A 184 -17.51 1.62 -37.73
CA CYS A 184 -16.97 1.54 -36.38
C CYS A 184 -17.93 0.82 -35.44
N VAL A 185 -17.36 0.27 -34.36
CA VAL A 185 -18.09 -0.25 -33.20
C VAL A 185 -17.57 0.35 -31.90
N PHE A 186 -18.46 0.54 -30.92
CA PHE A 186 -18.15 1.14 -29.63
C PHE A 186 -18.86 0.42 -28.48
N PHE A 187 -18.12 0.23 -27.38
CA PHE A 187 -18.62 -0.36 -26.14
C PHE A 187 -18.17 0.48 -24.95
N ALA A 188 -19.10 1.16 -24.28
CA ALA A 188 -18.87 1.82 -23.00
C ALA A 188 -20.16 1.97 -22.19
N SER A 189 -20.04 1.91 -20.86
CA SER A 189 -21.17 2.12 -19.94
C SER A 189 -21.01 3.36 -19.05
N ASN A 190 -19.78 3.85 -18.86
CA ASN A 190 -19.53 5.12 -18.19
C ASN A 190 -19.62 6.26 -19.19
N CYS A 191 -20.69 7.05 -19.19
CA CYS A 191 -20.91 8.07 -20.22
C CYS A 191 -20.51 9.48 -19.80
N PHE A 192 -20.38 9.71 -18.49
CA PHE A 192 -20.25 11.05 -17.92
C PHE A 192 -19.17 11.16 -16.85
N GLY A 193 -18.77 10.06 -16.20
CA GLY A 193 -17.77 10.11 -15.13
C GLY A 193 -16.42 10.58 -15.65
N GLY A 194 -15.79 11.55 -14.99
CA GLY A 194 -14.45 12.01 -15.35
C GLY A 194 -14.44 12.65 -16.74
N GLY A 195 -13.49 12.24 -17.59
CA GLY A 195 -13.39 12.74 -18.97
C GLY A 195 -14.34 12.06 -19.96
N ALA A 196 -15.13 11.07 -19.53
CA ALA A 196 -15.96 10.25 -20.41
C ALA A 196 -17.04 11.07 -21.15
N ILE A 197 -17.41 12.23 -20.60
CA ILE A 197 -18.30 13.19 -21.27
C ILE A 197 -17.69 13.71 -22.57
N TYR A 198 -16.42 14.13 -22.57
CA TYR A 198 -15.74 14.65 -23.77
C TYR A 198 -15.55 13.56 -24.82
N ARG A 199 -15.21 12.35 -24.38
CA ARG A 199 -15.17 11.17 -25.25
C ARG A 199 -16.51 10.93 -25.94
N THR A 200 -17.60 10.98 -25.18
CA THR A 200 -18.95 10.69 -25.70
C THR A 200 -19.40 11.77 -26.69
N GLU A 201 -19.09 13.05 -26.44
CA GLU A 201 -19.36 14.14 -27.38
C GLU A 201 -18.53 14.00 -28.67
N TYR A 202 -17.25 13.66 -28.58
CA TYR A 202 -16.43 13.43 -29.78
C TYR A 202 -17.01 12.31 -30.66
N ILE A 203 -17.52 11.22 -30.06
CA ILE A 203 -18.14 10.12 -30.82
C ILE A 203 -19.45 10.58 -31.48
N LYS A 204 -20.26 11.42 -30.82
CA LYS A 204 -21.47 12.01 -31.45
C LYS A 204 -21.12 12.85 -32.67
N ASP A 205 -20.03 13.62 -32.60
CA ASP A 205 -19.54 14.38 -33.75
C ASP A 205 -19.05 13.46 -34.86
N LEU A 206 -18.29 12.41 -34.54
CA LEU A 206 -17.84 11.41 -35.51
C LEU A 206 -19.03 10.70 -36.20
N GLN A 207 -20.10 10.39 -35.46
CA GLN A 207 -21.31 9.73 -35.96
C GLN A 207 -22.03 10.51 -37.07
N LYS A 208 -21.82 11.83 -37.18
CA LYS A 208 -22.35 12.65 -38.27
C LYS A 208 -21.73 12.29 -39.63
N TYR A 209 -20.51 11.75 -39.61
CA TYR A 209 -19.70 11.53 -40.80
C TYR A 209 -19.49 10.06 -41.13
N ILE A 210 -19.51 9.15 -40.15
CA ILE A 210 -19.37 7.71 -40.36
C ILE A 210 -20.26 6.93 -39.37
N PRO A 211 -20.91 5.83 -39.77
CA PRO A 211 -21.69 5.03 -38.83
C PRO A 211 -20.82 4.50 -37.67
N VAL A 212 -21.36 4.55 -36.46
CA VAL A 212 -20.76 3.95 -35.26
C VAL A 212 -21.85 3.19 -34.53
N ASP A 213 -21.68 1.88 -34.45
CA ASP A 213 -22.58 1.02 -33.70
C ASP A 213 -22.15 0.96 -32.23
N ALA A 214 -22.98 1.50 -31.35
CA ALA A 214 -22.75 1.58 -29.92
C ALA A 214 -23.63 0.57 -29.18
N TYR A 215 -22.99 -0.43 -28.58
CA TYR A 215 -23.66 -1.53 -27.86
C TYR A 215 -23.73 -1.31 -26.34
N GLY A 216 -22.82 -0.51 -25.79
CA GLY A 216 -22.83 -0.19 -24.36
C GLY A 216 -23.95 0.79 -23.99
N SER A 217 -24.08 1.14 -22.71
CA SER A 217 -25.10 2.09 -22.24
C SER A 217 -24.92 3.50 -22.81
N CYS A 218 -23.72 3.85 -23.25
CA CYS A 218 -23.44 5.15 -23.85
C CYS A 218 -23.80 5.19 -25.33
N LEU A 219 -24.58 6.20 -25.73
CA LEU A 219 -25.15 6.40 -27.09
C LEU A 219 -26.13 5.31 -27.54
N HIS A 220 -25.91 4.05 -27.14
CA HIS A 220 -26.76 2.87 -27.27
C HIS A 220 -27.71 2.90 -28.47
N ASN A 221 -27.19 2.59 -29.66
CA ASN A 221 -27.97 2.55 -30.90
C ASN A 221 -28.04 1.14 -31.51
N LYS A 222 -27.43 0.13 -30.87
CA LYS A 222 -27.46 -1.25 -31.31
C LYS A 222 -27.55 -2.21 -30.13
N ASP A 223 -28.46 -3.17 -30.23
CA ASP A 223 -28.65 -4.22 -29.25
C ASP A 223 -27.67 -5.39 -29.46
N LEU A 224 -27.26 -6.02 -28.37
CA LEU A 224 -26.65 -7.35 -28.40
C LEU A 224 -27.67 -8.39 -28.88
N GLU A 225 -27.20 -9.44 -29.55
CA GLU A 225 -28.03 -10.61 -29.89
C GLU A 225 -28.52 -11.31 -28.61
N LYS A 226 -29.64 -12.04 -28.71
CA LYS A 226 -30.26 -12.68 -27.54
C LYS A 226 -29.32 -13.64 -26.82
N GLU A 227 -28.49 -14.38 -27.55
CA GLU A 227 -27.51 -15.31 -26.96
C GLU A 227 -26.35 -14.60 -26.25
N ASP A 228 -26.12 -13.33 -26.58
CA ASP A 228 -25.04 -12.50 -26.03
C ASP A 228 -25.49 -11.64 -24.84
N LYS A 229 -26.81 -11.56 -24.58
CA LYS A 229 -27.38 -10.90 -23.40
C LYS A 229 -27.23 -11.83 -22.20
N ASP A 230 -26.10 -11.75 -21.50
CA ASP A 230 -25.81 -12.57 -20.32
C ASP A 230 -25.72 -11.73 -19.04
N GLY A 231 -26.76 -11.81 -18.21
CA GLY A 231 -26.75 -11.35 -16.81
C GLY A 231 -26.16 -9.96 -16.57
N ASN A 232 -25.56 -9.78 -15.38
CA ASN A 232 -24.74 -8.61 -15.11
C ASN A 232 -23.33 -8.88 -15.68
N ILE A 233 -22.75 -7.91 -16.40
CA ILE A 233 -21.42 -8.02 -17.03
C ILE A 233 -20.31 -8.38 -16.02
N PHE A 234 -20.50 -8.01 -14.75
CA PHE A 234 -19.56 -8.29 -13.67
C PHE A 234 -19.65 -9.71 -13.10
N ASP A 235 -20.72 -10.46 -13.41
CA ASP A 235 -20.88 -11.86 -12.97
C ASP A 235 -19.85 -12.77 -13.65
N ASN A 236 -19.51 -12.48 -14.91
CA ASN A 236 -18.45 -13.15 -15.65
C ASN A 236 -17.81 -12.20 -16.64
N LEU A 237 -16.87 -11.39 -16.16
CA LEU A 237 -16.25 -10.38 -17.01
C LEU A 237 -15.44 -11.00 -18.15
N GLY A 238 -14.74 -12.11 -17.92
CA GLY A 238 -14.04 -12.85 -18.97
C GLY A 238 -14.95 -13.22 -20.14
N LYS A 239 -16.17 -13.70 -19.86
CA LYS A 239 -17.19 -13.96 -20.89
C LYS A 239 -17.65 -12.68 -21.59
N SER A 240 -17.87 -11.60 -20.85
CA SER A 240 -18.22 -10.29 -21.41
C SER A 240 -17.14 -9.76 -22.36
N MET A 241 -15.86 -9.92 -21.99
CA MET A 241 -14.72 -9.54 -22.83
C MET A 241 -14.62 -10.40 -24.09
N ASN A 242 -14.91 -11.71 -23.98
CA ASN A 242 -15.00 -12.60 -25.13
C ASN A 242 -16.10 -12.20 -26.13
N ILE A 243 -17.29 -11.85 -25.62
CA ILE A 243 -18.41 -11.35 -26.45
C ILE A 243 -18.01 -10.05 -27.14
N LYS A 244 -17.48 -9.08 -26.37
CA LYS A 244 -17.00 -7.79 -26.89
C LYS A 244 -15.97 -7.99 -28.00
N SER A 245 -14.98 -8.85 -27.79
CA SER A 245 -13.95 -9.14 -28.79
C SER A 245 -14.53 -9.83 -30.04
N ARG A 246 -15.37 -10.85 -29.88
CA ARG A 246 -16.01 -11.57 -31.02
C ARG A 246 -16.82 -10.64 -31.91
N ILE A 247 -17.64 -9.77 -31.30
CA ILE A 247 -18.46 -8.78 -32.02
C ILE A 247 -17.54 -7.76 -32.71
N THR A 248 -16.56 -7.21 -31.99
CA THR A 248 -15.62 -6.22 -32.52
C THR A 248 -14.87 -6.74 -33.76
N GLY A 249 -14.48 -8.02 -33.76
CA GLY A 249 -13.79 -8.62 -34.89
C GLY A 249 -14.63 -8.69 -36.18
N GLY A 250 -15.95 -8.51 -36.08
CA GLY A 250 -16.87 -8.34 -37.20
C GLY A 250 -16.82 -6.96 -37.88
N TYR A 251 -16.10 -5.98 -37.34
CA TYR A 251 -15.97 -4.62 -37.87
C TYR A 251 -14.55 -4.38 -38.42
N LEU A 252 -14.40 -3.37 -39.28
CA LEU A 252 -13.08 -2.85 -39.67
C LEU A 252 -12.42 -2.10 -38.50
N PHE A 253 -13.21 -1.29 -37.78
CA PHE A 253 -12.69 -0.39 -36.74
C PHE A 253 -13.39 -0.58 -35.40
N GLY A 254 -12.62 -0.62 -34.31
CA GLY A 254 -13.14 -0.55 -32.95
C GLY A 254 -12.70 0.74 -32.26
N LEU A 255 -13.63 1.46 -31.64
CA LEU A 255 -13.30 2.68 -30.87
C LEU A 255 -12.76 2.30 -29.50
N ALA A 256 -11.45 2.47 -29.32
CA ALA A 256 -10.69 2.21 -28.10
C ALA A 256 -10.40 3.53 -27.36
N PHE A 257 -11.46 4.23 -26.95
CA PHE A 257 -11.34 5.55 -26.35
C PHE A 257 -11.37 5.48 -24.82
N GLU A 258 -10.33 6.01 -24.18
CA GLU A 258 -10.21 6.05 -22.73
C GLU A 258 -11.21 6.98 -22.07
N ASN A 259 -11.46 6.77 -20.78
CA ASN A 259 -12.31 7.67 -20.02
C ASN A 259 -11.67 9.05 -19.86
N ASN A 260 -10.33 9.12 -19.83
CA ASN A 260 -9.57 10.35 -19.72
C ASN A 260 -8.28 10.25 -20.55
N ASN A 261 -7.87 11.37 -21.16
CA ASN A 261 -6.63 11.46 -21.92
C ASN A 261 -5.48 11.81 -20.98
N ILE A 262 -4.94 10.81 -20.29
CA ILE A 262 -3.89 10.97 -19.27
C ILE A 262 -2.68 10.12 -19.66
N THR A 263 -1.47 10.69 -19.53
CA THR A 263 -0.21 9.98 -19.73
C THR A 263 -0.18 8.68 -18.93
N ASN A 264 0.27 7.60 -19.55
CA ASN A 264 0.34 6.23 -19.00
C ASN A 264 -1.01 5.54 -18.73
N TYR A 265 -2.16 6.21 -18.90
CA TYR A 265 -3.48 5.59 -18.74
C TYR A 265 -3.91 4.89 -20.04
N VAL A 266 -3.35 3.70 -20.27
CA VAL A 266 -3.69 2.81 -21.39
C VAL A 266 -4.32 1.54 -20.83
N THR A 267 -5.59 1.29 -21.13
CA THR A 267 -6.35 0.20 -20.51
C THR A 267 -6.68 -0.94 -21.49
N GLU A 268 -7.53 -1.88 -21.06
CA GLU A 268 -8.01 -3.00 -21.85
C GLU A 268 -8.58 -2.63 -23.22
N LYS A 269 -9.02 -1.38 -23.41
CA LYS A 269 -9.80 -0.95 -24.58
C LYS A 269 -9.05 -1.17 -25.89
N VAL A 270 -7.80 -0.70 -25.97
CA VAL A 270 -6.99 -0.84 -27.19
C VAL A 270 -6.63 -2.30 -27.45
N TYR A 271 -6.25 -3.02 -26.39
CA TYR A 271 -5.84 -4.42 -26.44
C TYR A 271 -7.00 -5.34 -26.86
N THR A 272 -8.21 -5.09 -26.37
CA THR A 272 -9.42 -5.84 -26.76
C THR A 272 -9.69 -5.69 -28.26
N VAL A 273 -9.51 -4.48 -28.81
CA VAL A 273 -9.71 -4.27 -30.25
C VAL A 273 -8.61 -4.98 -31.06
N MET A 274 -7.35 -4.90 -30.63
CA MET A 274 -6.25 -5.63 -31.27
C MET A 274 -6.49 -7.15 -31.27
N LEU A 275 -6.92 -7.71 -30.14
CA LEU A 275 -7.23 -9.13 -29.97
C LEU A 275 -8.47 -9.58 -30.77
N SER A 276 -9.34 -8.65 -31.14
CA SER A 276 -10.49 -8.95 -32.01
C SER A 276 -10.14 -9.07 -33.50
N GLY A 277 -8.92 -8.63 -33.90
CA GLY A 277 -8.52 -8.53 -35.30
C GLY A 277 -9.19 -7.38 -36.06
N ALA A 278 -9.66 -6.34 -35.38
CA ALA A 278 -10.07 -5.06 -35.96
C ALA A 278 -8.98 -4.00 -35.70
N VAL A 279 -9.00 -2.89 -36.45
CA VAL A 279 -8.05 -1.79 -36.26
C VAL A 279 -8.56 -0.88 -35.13
N PRO A 280 -7.80 -0.67 -34.05
CA PRO A 280 -8.16 0.28 -33.00
C PRO A 280 -8.09 1.72 -33.49
N ILE A 281 -9.16 2.47 -33.21
CA ILE A 281 -9.13 3.94 -33.23
C ILE A 281 -8.97 4.38 -31.78
N TYR A 282 -7.88 5.06 -31.47
CA TYR A 282 -7.47 5.36 -30.12
C TYR A 282 -7.59 6.85 -29.78
N MET A 283 -8.13 7.13 -28.60
CA MET A 283 -8.15 8.42 -27.93
C MET A 283 -7.83 8.16 -26.47
N GLY A 284 -6.79 8.79 -25.91
CA GLY A 284 -6.36 8.50 -24.55
C GLY A 284 -4.99 9.05 -24.22
N ALA A 285 -4.10 8.18 -23.74
CA ALA A 285 -2.76 8.56 -23.34
C ALA A 285 -1.95 9.13 -24.54
N PRO A 286 -1.34 10.32 -24.40
CA PRO A 286 -0.54 10.92 -25.48
C PRO A 286 0.71 10.10 -25.83
N ASN A 287 1.18 9.24 -24.93
CA ASN A 287 2.34 8.36 -25.13
C ASN A 287 1.97 6.93 -25.53
N ILE A 288 0.78 6.70 -26.11
CA ILE A 288 0.31 5.37 -26.55
C ILE A 288 1.30 4.62 -27.45
N ASP A 289 2.13 5.33 -28.22
CA ASP A 289 3.12 4.72 -29.13
C ASP A 289 4.18 3.87 -28.40
N SER A 290 4.36 4.04 -27.08
CA SER A 290 5.20 3.17 -26.25
C SER A 290 4.52 1.87 -25.83
N TYR A 291 3.19 1.77 -25.96
CA TYR A 291 2.34 0.69 -25.46
C TYR A 291 1.79 -0.24 -26.55
N VAL A 292 1.92 0.15 -27.82
CA VAL A 292 1.44 -0.62 -28.96
C VAL A 292 2.51 -0.76 -30.05
N PRO A 293 2.45 -1.80 -30.91
CA PRO A 293 3.34 -1.91 -32.05
C PRO A 293 3.20 -0.73 -33.01
N ARG A 294 4.25 -0.39 -33.75
CA ARG A 294 4.20 0.70 -34.74
C ARG A 294 3.13 0.40 -35.80
N LYS A 295 2.39 1.43 -36.21
CA LYS A 295 1.34 1.35 -37.24
C LYS A 295 0.27 0.27 -36.94
N SER A 296 -0.06 0.06 -35.66
CA SER A 296 -1.09 -0.90 -35.23
C SER A 296 -2.43 -0.24 -34.88
N ILE A 297 -2.46 1.09 -34.75
CA ILE A 297 -3.62 1.87 -34.33
C ILE A 297 -3.76 3.14 -35.20
N ILE A 298 -4.95 3.73 -35.18
CA ILE A 298 -5.24 5.06 -35.72
C ILE A 298 -5.49 5.99 -34.52
N LYS A 299 -4.68 7.04 -34.35
CA LYS A 299 -4.84 7.99 -33.23
C LYS A 299 -5.77 9.13 -33.66
N THR A 300 -6.68 9.55 -32.78
CA THR A 300 -7.54 10.71 -33.05
C THR A 300 -6.72 11.99 -33.20
N ASP A 301 -5.62 12.09 -32.47
CA ASP A 301 -4.74 13.27 -32.41
C ASP A 301 -3.98 13.53 -33.72
N ASP A 302 -3.94 12.55 -34.63
CA ASP A 302 -3.34 12.70 -35.96
C ASP A 302 -4.27 13.44 -36.95
N PHE A 303 -5.48 13.83 -36.53
CA PHE A 303 -6.50 14.46 -37.37
C PHE A 303 -7.00 15.77 -36.77
N GLU A 304 -7.20 16.77 -37.63
CA GLU A 304 -7.69 18.10 -37.22
C GLU A 304 -9.14 18.08 -36.71
N SER A 305 -9.94 17.08 -37.08
CA SER A 305 -11.35 16.98 -36.70
C SER A 305 -11.90 15.54 -36.81
N PRO A 306 -13.05 15.25 -36.16
CA PRO A 306 -13.79 14.00 -36.37
C PRO A 306 -14.16 13.75 -37.84
N GLU A 307 -14.42 14.80 -38.63
CA GLU A 307 -14.70 14.68 -40.06
C GLU A 307 -13.48 14.23 -40.86
N ALA A 308 -12.31 14.80 -40.58
CA ALA A 308 -11.05 14.40 -41.20
C ALA A 308 -10.73 12.92 -40.90
N LEU A 309 -10.90 12.50 -39.64
CA LEU A 309 -10.80 11.11 -39.25
C LEU A 309 -11.80 10.23 -40.03
N ALA A 310 -13.09 10.60 -40.05
CA ALA A 310 -14.10 9.84 -40.78
C ALA A 310 -13.80 9.68 -42.28
N ASN A 311 -13.23 10.71 -42.91
CA ASN A 311 -12.82 10.66 -44.31
C ASN A 311 -11.67 9.68 -44.53
N TYR A 312 -10.70 9.62 -43.63
CA TYR A 312 -9.63 8.63 -43.66
C TYR A 312 -10.15 7.19 -43.46
N LEU A 313 -11.08 6.99 -42.52
CA LEU A 313 -11.71 5.69 -42.28
C LEU A 313 -12.51 5.22 -43.51
N LYS A 314 -13.22 6.12 -44.19
CA LYS A 314 -13.92 5.82 -45.46
C LYS A 314 -12.97 5.43 -46.58
N TYR A 315 -11.79 6.04 -46.64
CA TYR A 315 -10.73 5.65 -47.57
C TYR A 315 -10.27 4.22 -47.29
N LEU A 316 -9.92 3.89 -46.04
CA LEU A 316 -9.53 2.54 -45.64
C LEU A 316 -10.64 1.51 -45.88
N ALA A 317 -11.90 1.86 -45.64
CA ALA A 317 -13.05 0.99 -45.89
C ALA A 317 -13.30 0.68 -47.38
N LYS A 318 -12.64 1.39 -48.29
CA LYS A 318 -12.66 1.15 -49.75
C LYS A 318 -11.35 0.58 -50.28
N ASN A 319 -10.28 0.57 -49.46
CA ASN A 319 -8.94 0.15 -49.86
C ASN A 319 -8.44 -0.97 -48.94
N GLU A 320 -8.67 -2.22 -49.36
CA GLU A 320 -8.26 -3.42 -48.62
C GLU A 320 -6.74 -3.47 -48.39
N SER A 321 -5.94 -3.06 -49.37
CA SER A 321 -4.48 -3.02 -49.23
C SER A 321 -4.05 -2.05 -48.14
N ALA A 322 -4.54 -0.81 -48.17
CA ALA A 322 -4.22 0.20 -47.16
C ALA A 322 -4.73 -0.17 -45.76
N TYR A 323 -5.90 -0.81 -45.67
CA TYR A 323 -6.40 -1.35 -44.40
C TYR A 323 -5.49 -2.47 -43.87
N ASN A 324 -5.04 -3.38 -44.73
CA ASN A 324 -4.20 -4.50 -44.33
C ASN A 324 -2.80 -4.08 -43.86
N GLU A 325 -2.32 -2.89 -44.24
CA GLU A 325 -1.06 -2.32 -43.71
C GLU A 325 -1.07 -2.18 -42.17
N TYR A 326 -2.24 -2.04 -41.54
CA TYR A 326 -2.38 -1.97 -40.07
C TYR A 326 -2.20 -3.32 -39.36
N PHE A 327 -2.00 -4.41 -40.11
CA PHE A 327 -1.73 -5.74 -39.56
C PHE A 327 -0.31 -6.24 -39.87
N GLU A 328 0.49 -5.47 -40.61
CA GLU A 328 1.86 -5.86 -40.97
C GLU A 328 2.76 -5.98 -39.73
N TRP A 329 2.49 -5.21 -38.67
CA TRP A 329 3.20 -5.32 -37.39
C TRP A 329 3.16 -6.73 -36.79
N LYS A 330 2.16 -7.56 -37.13
CA LYS A 330 2.08 -8.95 -36.67
C LYS A 330 3.26 -9.79 -37.17
N LYS A 331 3.92 -9.39 -38.26
CA LYS A 331 5.09 -10.09 -38.82
C LYS A 331 6.42 -9.61 -38.22
N GLU A 332 6.39 -8.53 -37.46
CA GLU A 332 7.56 -7.87 -36.91
C GLU A 332 7.79 -8.26 -35.43
N PRO A 333 9.03 -8.10 -34.93
CA PRO A 333 9.28 -8.18 -33.50
C PRO A 333 8.57 -7.03 -32.76
N TYR A 334 8.10 -7.30 -31.53
CA TYR A 334 7.53 -6.26 -30.69
C TYR A 334 8.60 -5.22 -30.31
N PRO A 335 8.27 -3.91 -30.31
CA PRO A 335 9.15 -2.91 -29.73
C PRO A 335 9.43 -3.23 -28.26
N GLN A 336 10.65 -2.93 -27.79
CA GLN A 336 11.07 -3.24 -26.42
C GLN A 336 10.13 -2.60 -25.38
N SER A 337 9.68 -1.37 -25.62
CA SER A 337 8.72 -0.69 -24.73
C SER A 337 7.40 -1.45 -24.58
N VAL A 338 6.91 -2.11 -25.64
CA VAL A 338 5.68 -2.92 -25.59
C VAL A 338 5.92 -4.19 -24.77
N ILE A 339 7.08 -4.82 -24.93
CA ILE A 339 7.47 -5.99 -24.13
C ILE A 339 7.57 -5.62 -22.65
N ASP A 340 8.22 -4.49 -22.33
CA ASP A 340 8.40 -4.03 -20.95
C ASP A 340 7.06 -3.65 -20.32
N ASN A 341 6.21 -2.94 -21.07
CA ASN A 341 4.85 -2.63 -20.62
C ASN A 341 4.02 -3.90 -20.40
N TYR A 342 4.13 -4.90 -21.27
CA TYR A 342 3.43 -6.19 -21.10
C TYR A 342 3.94 -6.96 -19.86
N LYS A 343 5.26 -6.97 -19.64
CA LYS A 343 5.85 -7.53 -18.42
C LYS A 343 5.34 -6.81 -17.17
N ASN A 344 5.12 -5.50 -17.26
CA ASN A 344 4.60 -4.68 -16.16
C ASN A 344 3.07 -4.74 -15.99
N CYS A 345 2.37 -5.56 -16.79
CA CYS A 345 0.93 -5.81 -16.62
C CYS A 345 0.62 -6.17 -15.16
N VAL A 346 -0.36 -5.49 -14.58
CA VAL A 346 -0.77 -5.64 -13.17
C VAL A 346 -1.12 -7.10 -12.82
N PHE A 347 -1.68 -7.85 -13.78
CA PHE A 347 -2.11 -9.24 -13.57
C PHE A 347 -0.98 -10.27 -13.73
N TYR A 348 0.18 -9.91 -14.27
CA TYR A 348 1.21 -10.89 -14.64
C TYR A 348 2.43 -10.91 -13.74
N SER A 349 2.87 -9.76 -13.23
CA SER A 349 4.12 -9.70 -12.45
C SER A 349 4.10 -8.71 -11.29
N ALA A 350 3.04 -7.90 -11.13
CA ALA A 350 3.04 -6.82 -10.15
C ALA A 350 3.17 -7.35 -8.71
N ASP A 351 2.57 -8.51 -8.42
CA ASP A 351 2.76 -9.22 -7.14
C ASP A 351 4.22 -9.61 -6.92
N CYS A 352 4.88 -10.27 -7.87
CA CYS A 352 6.28 -10.66 -7.70
C CYS A 352 7.21 -9.43 -7.58
N ARG A 353 7.00 -8.38 -8.38
CA ARG A 353 7.78 -7.14 -8.31
C ARG A 353 7.57 -6.40 -6.99
N LEU A 354 6.35 -6.41 -6.44
CA LEU A 354 6.09 -5.96 -5.10
C LEU A 354 6.91 -6.76 -4.08
N CYS A 355 6.87 -8.09 -4.13
CA CYS A 355 7.60 -8.93 -3.20
C CYS A 355 9.12 -8.69 -3.28
N GLN A 356 9.68 -8.52 -4.47
CA GLN A 356 11.09 -8.16 -4.65
C GLN A 356 11.42 -6.78 -4.07
N THR A 357 10.54 -5.80 -4.27
CA THR A 357 10.71 -4.43 -3.74
C THR A 357 10.65 -4.41 -2.23
N VAL A 358 9.68 -5.11 -1.64
CA VAL A 358 9.52 -5.26 -0.19
C VAL A 358 10.71 -6.01 0.41
N HIS A 359 11.16 -7.09 -0.23
CA HIS A 359 12.36 -7.81 0.18
C HIS A 359 13.60 -6.90 0.18
N ALA A 360 13.82 -6.11 -0.88
CA ALA A 360 14.93 -5.16 -0.94
C ALA A 360 14.82 -4.07 0.14
N PHE A 361 13.61 -3.54 0.37
CA PHE A 361 13.32 -2.60 1.44
C PHE A 361 13.65 -3.21 2.81
N ARG A 362 13.24 -4.46 3.03
CA ARG A 362 13.52 -5.25 4.23
C ARG A 362 15.02 -5.39 4.48
N GLU A 363 15.79 -5.79 3.46
CA GLU A 363 17.24 -5.94 3.58
C GLU A 363 17.97 -4.60 3.82
N MET A 364 17.47 -3.52 3.22
CA MET A 364 17.96 -2.17 3.51
C MET A 364 17.70 -1.79 4.97
N LYS A 365 16.49 -2.03 5.47
CA LYS A 365 16.13 -1.79 6.88
C LYS A 365 16.93 -2.68 7.82
N LYS A 366 17.15 -3.96 7.49
CA LYS A 366 18.03 -4.88 8.23
C LYS A 366 19.44 -4.31 8.38
N LYS A 367 20.02 -3.78 7.30
CA LYS A 367 21.35 -3.14 7.34
C LYS A 367 21.40 -1.87 8.18
N GLN A 368 20.32 -1.08 8.16
CA GLN A 368 20.22 0.15 8.95
C GLN A 368 19.99 -0.14 10.44
N LEU A 369 19.15 -1.13 10.74
CA LEU A 369 18.65 -1.41 12.07
C LEU A 369 19.45 -2.49 12.83
N GLY A 370 20.28 -3.29 12.13
CA GLY A 370 21.07 -4.35 12.76
C GLY A 370 20.19 -5.34 13.54
N ASP A 371 20.58 -5.64 14.78
CA ASP A 371 19.86 -6.54 15.69
C ASP A 371 18.48 -5.99 16.12
N GLY A 372 18.16 -4.72 15.80
CA GLY A 372 16.84 -4.12 16.01
C GLY A 372 15.85 -4.36 14.87
N PHE A 373 16.26 -5.06 13.80
CA PHE A 373 15.39 -5.32 12.66
C PHE A 373 14.45 -6.51 12.86
N ARG A 374 13.13 -6.28 12.76
CA ARG A 374 12.10 -7.31 12.87
C ARG A 374 11.70 -7.86 11.51
N VAL A 375 11.63 -9.18 11.37
CA VAL A 375 10.95 -9.86 10.25
C VAL A 375 9.62 -10.50 10.67
N ASN A 376 9.38 -10.64 11.98
CA ASN A 376 8.23 -11.30 12.58
C ASN A 376 7.28 -10.28 13.20
N TYR A 377 6.56 -9.47 12.41
CA TYR A 377 5.60 -8.50 12.92
C TYR A 377 4.45 -9.16 13.70
N GLY A 378 3.78 -8.40 14.56
CA GLY A 378 2.62 -8.85 15.32
C GLY A 378 2.97 -9.78 16.47
N GLU A 379 2.12 -9.81 17.48
CA GLU A 379 2.37 -10.63 18.66
C GLU A 379 1.94 -12.08 18.44
N PRO A 380 2.70 -13.07 18.98
CA PRO A 380 2.26 -14.45 18.96
C PRO A 380 0.87 -14.64 19.57
N ASP A 381 0.06 -15.57 19.05
CA ASP A 381 -1.37 -15.71 19.44
C ASP A 381 -1.60 -15.92 20.96
N ASN A 382 -0.62 -16.50 21.66
CA ASN A 382 -0.65 -16.71 23.10
C ASN A 382 -0.38 -15.43 23.94
N VAL A 383 -0.01 -14.33 23.28
CA VAL A 383 0.38 -13.05 23.90
C VAL A 383 -0.18 -11.82 23.16
N LYS A 384 -0.98 -12.04 22.11
CA LYS A 384 -1.66 -11.02 21.31
C LYS A 384 -2.50 -10.12 22.21
N HIS A 385 -2.11 -8.85 22.30
CA HIS A 385 -2.78 -7.83 23.08
C HIS A 385 -4.22 -7.65 22.64
N GLU A 386 -5.05 -7.35 23.64
CA GLU A 386 -6.31 -6.67 23.43
C GLU A 386 -6.04 -5.16 23.31
N LYS A 387 -5.74 -4.69 22.10
CA LYS A 387 -6.15 -3.42 21.46
C LYS A 387 -6.04 -2.09 22.24
N ARG A 388 -5.50 -2.03 23.46
CA ARG A 388 -5.73 -0.92 24.39
C ARG A 388 -4.45 -0.26 24.84
N VAL A 389 -4.40 1.05 24.73
CA VAL A 389 -3.29 1.89 25.18
C VAL A 389 -3.76 2.85 26.27
N VAL A 390 -2.83 3.31 27.11
CA VAL A 390 -3.15 4.39 28.06
C VAL A 390 -2.91 5.75 27.42
N SER A 391 -3.93 6.61 27.45
CA SER A 391 -3.86 8.00 26.98
C SER A 391 -3.49 8.94 28.12
N PHE A 392 -2.40 9.69 27.92
CA PHE A 392 -1.87 10.68 28.84
C PHE A 392 -2.12 12.10 28.33
N THR A 393 -2.68 12.92 29.20
CA THR A 393 -2.92 14.35 29.01
C THR A 393 -2.09 15.17 30.00
N GLU A 394 -2.21 16.50 29.96
CA GLU A 394 -1.51 17.39 30.90
C GLU A 394 -1.87 17.14 32.38
N LYS A 395 -3.04 16.56 32.62
CA LYS A 395 -3.52 16.20 33.97
C LYS A 395 -3.16 14.78 34.37
N SER A 396 -2.72 13.97 33.42
CA SER A 396 -2.52 12.56 33.64
C SER A 396 -1.35 12.25 34.53
N CYS A 397 -1.47 11.20 35.34
CA CYS A 397 -0.41 10.76 36.24
C CYS A 397 -0.69 9.33 36.72
N VAL A 398 0.24 8.40 36.42
CA VAL A 398 0.28 7.08 37.07
C VAL A 398 1.36 7.11 38.14
N ILE A 399 0.97 6.83 39.39
CA ILE A 399 1.89 6.78 40.53
C ILE A 399 1.98 5.34 41.02
N ALA A 400 3.16 4.74 40.86
CA ALA A 400 3.49 3.41 41.33
C ALA A 400 4.36 3.50 42.59
N LYS A 401 3.91 2.85 43.67
CA LYS A 401 4.61 2.79 44.95
C LYS A 401 4.91 1.33 45.30
N PRO A 402 6.19 0.96 45.49
CA PRO A 402 6.59 -0.34 46.00
C PRO A 402 5.92 -0.65 47.34
N THR A 403 5.60 -1.91 47.55
CA THR A 403 5.27 -2.39 48.90
C THR A 403 6.56 -2.43 49.74
N PRO A 404 6.49 -2.43 51.09
CA PRO A 404 7.69 -2.54 51.93
C PRO A 404 8.54 -3.79 51.64
N GLU A 405 7.89 -4.90 51.25
CA GLU A 405 8.57 -6.13 50.84
C GLU A 405 9.33 -5.93 49.52
N THR A 406 8.68 -5.30 48.55
CA THR A 406 9.31 -4.98 47.26
C THR A 406 10.43 -3.94 47.42
N GLU A 407 10.25 -2.92 48.28
CA GLU A 407 11.22 -1.84 48.54
C GLU A 407 12.61 -2.39 48.90
N SER A 408 12.66 -3.48 49.67
CA SER A 408 13.91 -4.17 50.03
C SER A 408 14.62 -4.85 48.84
N LYS A 409 13.87 -5.33 47.85
CA LYS A 409 14.40 -5.85 46.57
C LYS A 409 14.91 -4.71 45.68
N PHE A 410 14.31 -3.53 45.77
CA PHE A 410 14.73 -2.35 45.02
C PHE A 410 16.02 -1.71 45.58
N THR A 411 16.27 -1.75 46.88
CA THR A 411 17.38 -0.99 47.48
C THR A 411 18.74 -1.71 47.48
N ASN A 412 18.77 -3.04 47.30
CA ASN A 412 19.98 -3.86 47.38
C ASN A 412 20.32 -4.43 45.99
N ASN A 413 21.52 -4.15 45.47
CA ASN A 413 22.05 -4.63 44.17
C ASN A 413 21.42 -4.05 42.89
N ILE A 414 21.38 -2.72 42.75
CA ILE A 414 21.15 -2.09 41.44
C ILE A 414 22.51 -1.78 40.79
N ASP A 415 22.82 -2.46 39.68
CA ASP A 415 24.04 -2.24 38.87
C ASP A 415 23.79 -1.26 37.71
N GLY A 416 22.52 -0.90 37.48
CA GLY A 416 22.03 0.00 36.45
C GLY A 416 20.49 0.01 36.41
N VAL A 417 19.87 0.92 35.66
CA VAL A 417 18.41 1.01 35.50
C VAL A 417 18.07 0.99 34.01
N SER A 418 17.07 0.22 33.63
CA SER A 418 16.51 0.26 32.29
C SER A 418 15.02 0.47 32.32
N MET A 419 14.51 1.23 31.36
CA MET A 419 13.09 1.43 31.14
C MET A 419 12.79 1.29 29.65
N GLY A 420 11.85 0.43 29.29
CA GLY A 420 11.29 0.34 27.95
C GLY A 420 9.83 0.73 27.97
N ALA A 421 9.36 1.47 26.98
CA ALA A 421 7.94 1.74 26.80
C ALA A 421 7.63 1.93 25.32
N TRP A 422 6.50 1.43 24.87
CA TRP A 422 5.91 1.87 23.62
C TRP A 422 5.27 3.23 23.84
N ILE A 423 5.67 4.24 23.06
CA ILE A 423 5.16 5.59 23.20
C ILE A 423 4.61 6.12 21.88
N PHE A 424 3.58 6.95 22.00
CA PHE A 424 2.95 7.70 20.93
C PHE A 424 3.01 9.18 21.27
N VAL A 425 3.60 10.02 20.40
CA VAL A 425 3.69 11.47 20.65
C VAL A 425 3.03 12.25 19.52
N THR A 426 1.94 12.94 19.85
CA THR A 426 1.01 13.57 18.88
C THR A 426 1.51 14.84 18.17
N LYS A 427 2.82 15.16 18.19
CA LYS A 427 3.31 16.42 17.59
C LYS A 427 4.39 16.29 16.52
N LYS A 428 5.02 15.13 16.36
CA LYS A 428 5.86 14.78 15.20
C LYS A 428 6.12 13.28 15.28
N VAL A 429 5.71 12.56 14.24
CA VAL A 429 5.77 11.10 14.07
C VAL A 429 4.55 10.39 14.66
N ASP A 430 3.56 10.16 13.81
CA ASP A 430 2.33 9.37 14.07
C ASP A 430 2.59 7.85 14.05
N ASP A 431 3.85 7.41 14.12
CA ASP A 431 4.22 6.00 14.20
C ASP A 431 4.29 5.54 15.66
N MET A 432 3.91 4.28 15.90
CA MET A 432 4.19 3.62 17.17
C MET A 432 5.70 3.43 17.28
N ASN A 433 6.31 4.06 18.29
CA ASN A 433 7.74 3.95 18.52
C ASN A 433 7.99 3.29 19.87
N HIS A 434 8.81 2.25 19.88
CA HIS A 434 9.35 1.78 21.15
C HIS A 434 10.49 2.70 21.57
N VAL A 435 10.45 3.19 22.80
CA VAL A 435 11.49 4.02 23.37
C VAL A 435 12.05 3.33 24.60
N GLY A 436 13.34 3.01 24.54
CA GLY A 436 14.11 2.41 25.62
C GLY A 436 15.12 3.40 26.21
N PHE A 437 15.39 3.29 27.49
CA PHE A 437 16.47 3.98 28.18
C PHE A 437 17.24 2.97 29.01
N THR A 438 18.56 3.07 29.00
CA THR A 438 19.40 2.31 29.94
C THR A 438 20.41 3.23 30.59
N PHE A 439 20.70 2.98 31.85
CA PHE A 439 21.69 3.70 32.62
C PHE A 439 22.54 2.68 33.37
N GLY A 440 23.84 2.67 33.13
CA GLY A 440 24.78 1.76 33.78
C GLY A 440 26.19 2.30 33.65
N ASN A 441 27.02 2.12 34.67
CA ASN A 441 28.40 2.63 34.69
C ASN A 441 28.52 4.14 34.35
N ASN A 442 27.59 4.95 34.86
CA ASN A 442 27.44 6.38 34.55
C ASN A 442 27.08 6.72 33.10
N VAL A 443 26.83 5.75 32.23
CA VAL A 443 26.42 5.99 30.84
C VAL A 443 24.91 5.86 30.71
N LEU A 444 24.25 6.91 30.24
CA LEU A 444 22.85 6.92 29.83
C LEU A 444 22.75 6.68 28.32
N LYS A 445 21.94 5.70 27.92
CA LYS A 445 21.64 5.38 26.52
C LYS A 445 20.15 5.51 26.27
N LEU A 446 19.79 6.11 25.15
CA LEU A 446 18.43 6.20 24.63
C LEU A 446 18.34 5.35 23.36
N PHE A 447 17.28 4.57 23.28
CA PHE A 447 16.97 3.69 22.16
C PHE A 447 15.63 4.07 21.55
N VAL A 448 15.58 4.18 20.22
CA VAL A 448 14.34 4.36 19.46
C VAL A 448 14.20 3.17 18.50
N ASN A 449 13.12 2.42 18.66
CA ASN A 449 12.84 1.17 17.93
C ASN A 449 14.01 0.17 17.99
N GLY A 450 14.62 0.04 19.17
CA GLY A 450 15.74 -0.87 19.42
C GLY A 450 17.11 -0.34 19.02
N LEU A 451 17.18 0.80 18.32
CA LEU A 451 18.45 1.41 17.93
C LEU A 451 18.92 2.39 18.97
N LEU A 452 20.20 2.33 19.31
CA LEU A 452 20.85 3.39 20.06
C LEU A 452 20.77 4.71 19.27
N ASP A 453 20.07 5.68 19.83
CA ASP A 453 19.90 7.03 19.28
C ASP A 453 20.83 8.02 19.97
N VAL A 454 20.95 7.93 21.30
CA VAL A 454 21.82 8.81 22.11
C VAL A 454 22.59 7.99 23.14
N GLU A 455 23.86 8.31 23.33
CA GLU A 455 24.69 7.81 24.43
C GLU A 455 25.37 9.00 25.12
N MET A 456 25.31 9.05 26.45
CA MET A 456 25.76 10.16 27.28
C MET A 456 26.50 9.64 28.51
N ASP A 457 27.76 10.04 28.70
CA ASP A 457 28.47 9.82 29.97
C ASP A 457 28.08 10.92 30.98
N LEU A 458 27.55 10.51 32.13
CA LEU A 458 27.13 11.38 33.20
C LEU A 458 28.29 11.57 34.18
N GLN A 459 28.72 12.82 34.33
CA GLN A 459 29.84 13.18 35.19
C GLN A 459 29.59 12.92 36.70
N HIS A 460 28.37 12.59 37.12
CA HIS A 460 27.97 12.40 38.51
C HIS A 460 27.21 11.07 38.64
N GLN A 461 27.44 10.34 39.74
CA GLN A 461 26.66 9.14 40.07
C GLN A 461 25.20 9.55 40.36
N LEU A 462 24.25 8.91 39.67
CA LEU A 462 22.84 9.01 39.99
C LEU A 462 22.57 8.24 41.29
N ASP A 463 22.09 8.96 42.32
CA ASP A 463 21.57 8.32 43.53
C ASP A 463 20.14 7.83 43.28
N ILE A 464 20.03 6.54 42.95
CA ILE A 464 18.78 5.83 42.70
C ILE A 464 18.18 5.21 43.97
N HIS A 465 18.79 5.41 45.15
CA HIS A 465 18.37 4.76 46.40
C HIS A 465 17.29 5.53 47.18
N HIS A 466 16.90 6.73 46.75
CA HIS A 466 15.93 7.54 47.46
C HIS A 466 14.47 7.29 47.02
N LYS A 467 13.68 6.69 47.93
CA LYS A 467 12.20 6.55 47.94
C LYS A 467 11.60 6.40 46.53
N LEU A 468 11.49 5.15 46.07
CA LEU A 468 10.89 4.76 44.79
C LEU A 468 9.40 5.11 44.70
N LEU A 469 9.05 6.38 44.55
CA LEU A 469 7.73 6.77 44.09
C LEU A 469 7.85 7.05 42.59
N MET A 470 7.53 6.05 41.77
CA MET A 470 7.61 6.19 40.32
C MET A 470 6.38 6.92 39.78
N ARG A 471 6.63 7.83 38.84
CA ARG A 471 5.64 8.72 38.25
C ARG A 471 5.73 8.60 36.74
N ILE A 472 4.65 8.17 36.10
CA ILE A 472 4.57 8.02 34.64
C ILE A 472 3.57 9.05 34.12
N GLY A 473 3.99 9.85 33.14
CA GLY A 473 3.17 10.87 32.47
C GLY A 473 2.71 12.07 33.30
N CYS A 474 3.15 12.17 34.56
CA CYS A 474 2.71 13.19 35.53
C CYS A 474 3.15 14.62 35.17
N ARG A 475 2.45 15.64 35.72
CA ARG A 475 2.83 17.07 35.64
C ARG A 475 2.92 17.61 34.21
N GLY A 476 2.12 17.06 33.29
CA GLY A 476 2.14 17.44 31.87
C GLY A 476 3.46 17.15 31.17
N THR A 477 4.29 16.28 31.74
CA THR A 477 5.56 15.92 31.10
C THR A 477 5.34 15.07 29.87
N PHE A 478 4.16 14.47 29.63
CA PHE A 478 3.86 13.71 28.42
C PHE A 478 2.42 13.90 27.99
N ASN A 479 2.22 14.11 26.69
CA ASN A 479 0.92 14.23 26.06
C ASN A 479 0.92 13.34 24.82
N GLY A 480 0.19 12.23 24.89
CA GLY A 480 0.35 11.12 23.98
C GLY A 480 -0.24 9.83 24.55
N MET A 481 0.06 8.70 23.92
CA MET A 481 -0.35 7.39 24.43
C MET A 481 0.89 6.58 24.81
N MET A 482 0.77 5.61 25.71
CA MET A 482 1.81 4.64 25.98
C MET A 482 1.22 3.23 26.08
N ASP A 483 2.05 2.25 25.81
CA ASP A 483 1.78 0.85 26.08
C ASP A 483 3.06 0.14 26.54
N ASP A 484 2.91 -1.05 27.11
CA ASP A 484 4.02 -1.97 27.40
C ASP A 484 5.23 -1.33 28.09
N ILE A 485 4.95 -0.70 29.23
CA ILE A 485 5.95 -0.05 30.06
C ILE A 485 6.61 -1.09 30.94
N SER A 486 7.92 -1.27 30.77
CA SER A 486 8.77 -2.15 31.57
C SER A 486 9.88 -1.36 32.25
N ILE A 487 10.16 -1.67 33.52
CA ILE A 487 11.19 -1.02 34.32
C ILE A 487 12.04 -2.10 34.99
N TRP A 488 13.36 -1.96 34.96
CA TRP A 488 14.34 -2.98 35.35
C TRP A 488 15.42 -2.42 36.28
N ALA A 489 15.88 -3.23 37.23
CA ALA A 489 16.99 -2.94 38.14
C ALA A 489 18.36 -3.38 37.60
N ARG A 490 18.51 -3.37 36.26
CA ARG A 490 19.77 -3.64 35.56
C ARG A 490 19.82 -2.89 34.25
N GLU A 491 21.03 -2.69 33.74
CA GLU A 491 21.23 -2.24 32.35
C GLU A 491 20.88 -3.40 31.40
N LEU A 492 19.87 -3.23 30.56
CA LEU A 492 19.59 -4.11 29.44
C LEU A 492 20.59 -3.88 28.30
N THR A 493 20.98 -4.95 27.64
CA THR A 493 21.74 -4.86 26.38
C THR A 493 20.85 -4.40 25.23
N THR A 494 21.44 -3.93 24.11
CA THR A 494 20.68 -3.58 22.89
C THR A 494 19.79 -4.73 22.41
N SER A 495 20.30 -5.97 22.47
CA SER A 495 19.54 -7.18 22.12
C SER A 495 18.34 -7.39 23.05
N GLU A 496 18.50 -7.20 24.36
CA GLU A 496 17.41 -7.36 25.33
C GLU A 496 16.37 -6.24 25.22
N ILE A 497 16.78 -4.99 24.97
CA ILE A 497 15.85 -3.89 24.68
C ILE A 497 15.02 -4.26 23.45
N SER A 498 15.68 -4.72 22.38
CA SER A 498 14.98 -5.19 21.19
C SER A 498 14.02 -6.33 21.52
N LYS A 499 14.43 -7.28 22.36
CA LYS A 499 13.56 -8.39 22.80
C LYS A 499 12.32 -7.90 23.56
N THR A 500 12.46 -6.91 24.45
CA THR A 500 11.32 -6.35 25.21
C THR A 500 10.31 -5.62 24.34
N MET A 501 10.69 -5.19 23.13
CA MET A 501 9.73 -4.64 22.17
C MET A 501 8.82 -5.72 21.60
N PHE A 502 9.34 -6.95 21.48
CA PHE A 502 8.76 -7.97 20.60
C PHE A 502 8.26 -9.22 21.34
N GLU A 503 8.49 -9.32 22.65
CA GLU A 503 8.01 -10.41 23.50
C GLU A 503 7.30 -9.87 24.74
N LYS A 504 6.11 -10.42 25.00
CA LYS A 504 5.44 -10.24 26.29
C LYS A 504 6.25 -10.90 27.38
N MET A 505 6.61 -10.11 28.37
CA MET A 505 7.16 -10.62 29.62
C MET A 505 6.11 -11.40 30.41
N SER A 506 6.54 -12.46 31.08
CA SER A 506 5.75 -13.21 32.06
C SER A 506 5.64 -12.47 33.41
N GLY A 507 6.47 -11.45 33.63
CA GLY A 507 6.45 -10.60 34.82
C GLY A 507 7.39 -11.06 35.93
N ASN A 508 8.02 -12.22 35.79
CA ASN A 508 8.96 -12.81 36.76
C ASN A 508 10.41 -12.81 36.24
N GLU A 509 10.71 -12.00 35.24
CA GLU A 509 12.04 -11.86 34.69
C GLU A 509 13.02 -11.33 35.72
N GLU A 510 14.26 -11.79 35.63
CA GLU A 510 15.30 -11.42 36.58
C GLU A 510 15.52 -9.90 36.60
N LYS A 511 15.39 -9.31 37.80
CA LYS A 511 15.51 -7.87 38.07
C LYS A 511 14.46 -7.01 37.34
N LEU A 512 13.34 -7.57 36.86
CA LEU A 512 12.18 -6.80 36.42
C LEU A 512 11.49 -6.21 37.64
N LEU A 513 11.25 -4.90 37.60
CA LEU A 513 10.71 -4.15 38.72
C LEU A 513 9.21 -3.90 38.58
N MET A 514 8.78 -3.47 37.40
CA MET A 514 7.38 -3.14 37.11
C MET A 514 7.09 -3.43 35.64
N TYR A 515 5.84 -3.82 35.36
CA TYR A 515 5.40 -4.09 34.00
C TYR A 515 3.92 -3.72 33.79
N PHE A 516 3.62 -2.84 32.84
CA PHE A 516 2.27 -2.34 32.56
C PHE A 516 1.89 -2.55 31.10
N THR A 517 0.80 -3.27 30.84
CA THR A 517 0.37 -3.64 29.48
C THR A 517 -1.01 -3.10 29.07
N PHE A 518 -1.71 -2.46 30.01
CA PHE A 518 -3.04 -1.81 29.88
C PHE A 518 -4.19 -2.61 29.23
N ASN A 519 -3.95 -3.87 28.84
CA ASN A 519 -4.86 -4.76 28.13
C ASN A 519 -6.16 -5.05 28.89
N SER A 520 -6.09 -5.16 30.23
CA SER A 520 -7.28 -5.43 31.05
C SER A 520 -8.28 -4.27 31.12
N GLY A 521 -7.96 -3.12 30.53
CA GLY A 521 -8.74 -1.89 30.71
C GLY A 521 -8.50 -1.21 32.07
N GLU A 522 -7.49 -1.68 32.82
CA GLU A 522 -7.09 -1.12 34.11
C GLU A 522 -5.57 -0.87 34.14
N VAL A 523 -5.13 0.11 34.93
CA VAL A 523 -3.71 0.36 35.18
C VAL A 523 -3.25 -0.56 36.31
N GLN A 524 -2.58 -1.65 35.96
CA GLN A 524 -2.06 -2.62 36.92
C GLN A 524 -0.63 -3.07 36.60
N ASP A 525 0.12 -3.42 37.64
CA ASP A 525 1.45 -4.00 37.53
C ASP A 525 1.38 -5.53 37.36
N TYR A 526 1.86 -6.01 36.21
CA TYR A 526 1.90 -7.40 35.84
C TYR A 526 3.16 -8.13 36.30
N SER A 527 4.16 -7.41 36.82
CA SER A 527 5.34 -8.05 37.41
C SER A 527 4.98 -8.86 38.67
N GLU A 528 5.87 -9.77 39.09
CA GLU A 528 5.76 -10.53 40.34
C GLU A 528 5.71 -9.63 41.59
N ASN A 529 6.19 -8.38 41.44
CA ASN A 529 6.35 -7.43 42.53
C ASN A 529 5.05 -6.72 42.95
N LYS A 530 4.06 -6.67 42.04
CA LYS A 530 2.70 -6.16 42.28
C LYS A 530 2.67 -4.83 43.04
N VAL A 531 3.33 -3.81 42.50
CA VAL A 531 3.40 -2.48 43.15
C VAL A 531 2.02 -1.83 43.28
N MET A 532 1.85 -1.01 44.32
CA MET A 532 0.58 -0.32 44.58
C MET A 532 0.42 0.88 43.65
N ILE A 533 -0.72 0.96 42.97
CA ILE A 533 -1.09 2.08 42.10
C ILE A 533 -2.00 3.05 42.87
N ILE A 534 -1.59 4.32 42.97
CA ILE A 534 -2.21 5.30 43.91
C ILE A 534 -3.02 6.38 43.20
N ASN A 535 -2.58 6.81 42.02
CA ASN A 535 -3.25 7.83 41.21
C ASN A 535 -3.15 7.43 39.75
N THR A 536 -4.27 7.50 39.02
CA THR A 536 -4.41 7.07 37.62
C THR A 536 -5.36 8.02 36.88
N GLU A 537 -5.09 9.33 36.88
CA GLU A 537 -5.84 10.29 36.05
C GLU A 537 -5.57 10.05 34.53
N THR A 538 -5.82 8.85 34.04
CA THR A 538 -5.49 8.36 32.70
C THR A 538 -6.69 7.63 32.12
N THR A 539 -6.86 7.68 30.81
CA THR A 539 -7.95 6.97 30.12
C THR A 539 -7.36 5.88 29.26
N ILE A 540 -7.85 4.64 29.40
CA ILE A 540 -7.47 3.54 28.51
C ILE A 540 -8.42 3.56 27.31
N VAL A 541 -7.88 3.52 26.11
CA VAL A 541 -8.62 3.65 24.84
C VAL A 541 -8.24 2.54 23.87
N ASP A 542 -9.19 2.10 23.04
CA ASP A 542 -8.92 1.15 21.96
C ASP A 542 -8.11 1.83 20.83
N HIS A 543 -7.13 1.14 20.26
CA HIS A 543 -6.05 1.71 19.42
C HIS A 543 -5.93 1.09 18.01
N ASP A 544 -6.81 0.17 17.61
CA ASP A 544 -6.64 -0.59 16.36
C ASP A 544 -6.60 0.23 15.06
N TYR A 545 -7.17 1.43 15.06
CA TYR A 545 -7.39 2.21 13.84
C TYR A 545 -7.21 3.70 14.11
N GLN A 546 -6.51 4.38 13.21
CA GLN A 546 -6.41 5.83 13.19
C GLN A 546 -7.27 6.41 12.07
N GLU A 547 -7.92 7.54 12.33
CA GLU A 547 -8.49 8.36 11.26
C GLU A 547 -7.37 9.13 10.57
N LEU A 548 -7.27 9.00 9.25
CA LEU A 548 -6.38 9.83 8.45
C LEU A 548 -6.73 11.31 8.67
N ARG A 549 -5.79 12.08 9.23
CA ARG A 549 -5.96 13.51 9.46
C ARG A 549 -5.69 14.29 8.18
N LEU A 550 -6.71 14.43 7.35
CA LEU A 550 -6.67 15.11 6.06
C LEU A 550 -6.93 16.63 6.18
N ASP A 551 -6.76 17.18 7.39
CA ASP A 551 -7.25 18.51 7.81
C ASP A 551 -6.63 19.69 7.06
N CYS A 552 -5.63 19.47 6.21
CA CYS A 552 -4.97 20.52 5.44
C CYS A 552 -5.90 21.16 4.39
N CYS A 553 -6.99 20.50 3.99
CA CYS A 553 -7.85 20.96 2.89
C CYS A 553 -9.17 21.64 3.34
N SER A 554 -9.46 21.77 4.64
CA SER A 554 -10.71 22.41 5.10
C SER A 554 -10.66 23.94 5.24
N LYS A 555 -9.46 24.57 5.20
CA LYS A 555 -9.31 26.01 5.51
C LYS A 555 -8.74 26.90 4.43
N LYS A 556 -8.46 26.39 3.22
CA LYS A 556 -8.11 27.24 2.08
C LYS A 556 -8.86 26.83 0.82
N GLY A 557 -10.10 27.31 0.73
CA GLY A 557 -10.83 27.60 -0.51
C GLY A 557 -11.06 26.43 -1.45
N ARG A 558 -12.25 25.82 -1.36
CA ARG A 558 -12.95 25.34 -2.56
C ARG A 558 -13.51 26.54 -3.32
#